data_AF-A0A970TWR3-F1
#
_entry.id   AF-A0A970TWR3-F1
#
_cell.length_a   1.000
_cell.length_b   1.000
_cell.length_c   1.000
_cell.angle_alpha   90.00
_cell.angle_beta   90.00
_cell.angle_gamma   90.00
#
_symmetry.space_group_name_H-M   'P 1'
#
loop_
_entity.id
_entity.type
_entity.pdbx_description
1 polymer ?
#
loop_
_entity_poly.entity_id
_entity_poly.type
_entity_poly.pdbx_seq_one_letter_code
_entity_poly.pdbx_strand_id
1 'polypeptide(L)' 'HVDCKEIVLDAAAARAVPTVEVRNPSAHITHEAAIGSVSSRQLQALLSRGLDEDEATDLIIEGLLSKKARWTRDSLTSV' A
#
# COMPACT_ATOMS: atom_id res chain seq x y z
N HIS A 1 11.11 -4.91 -12.30
CA HIS A 1 10.81 -4.13 -11.10
C HIS A 1 9.86 -4.95 -10.23
N VAL A 2 10.23 -5.16 -8.97
CA VAL A 2 9.44 -5.89 -7.97
C VAL A 2 9.13 -4.92 -6.84
N ASP A 3 7.87 -4.79 -6.48
CA ASP A 3 7.39 -3.94 -5.39
C ASP A 3 6.68 -4.83 -4.36
N CYS A 4 7.27 -4.93 -3.17
CA CYS A 4 6.75 -5.67 -2.02
C CYS A 4 6.17 -4.68 -1.00
N LYS A 5 4.91 -4.88 -0.63
CA LYS A 5 4.24 -4.07 0.40
C LYS A 5 3.57 -4.98 1.40
N GLU A 6 3.88 -4.75 2.67
CA GLU A 6 3.29 -5.44 3.80
C GLU A 6 2.69 -4.41 4.76
N ILE A 7 1.53 -4.75 5.33
CA ILE A 7 0.89 -3.94 6.37
C ILE A 7 0.68 -4.82 7.58
N VAL A 8 1.12 -4.32 8.74
CA VAL A 8 1.02 -5.00 10.02
C VAL A 8 -0.08 -4.36 10.87
N LEU A 9 -0.92 -5.20 11.46
CA LEU A 9 -1.98 -4.80 12.38
C LEU A 9 -1.67 -5.30 13.79
N ASP A 10 -2.02 -4.49 14.80
CA ASP A 10 -1.89 -4.83 16.22
C ASP A 10 -0.48 -5.33 16.59
N ALA A 11 -0.42 -6.50 17.25
CA ALA A 11 0.81 -7.16 17.67
C ALA A 11 1.36 -8.14 16.61
N ALA A 12 0.90 -8.06 15.36
CA ALA A 12 1.41 -8.92 14.29
C ALA A 12 2.88 -8.60 13.98
N ALA A 13 3.57 -9.56 13.37
CA ALA A 13 4.93 -9.41 12.92
C ALA A 13 5.03 -9.84 11.44
N ALA A 14 5.64 -9.01 10.62
CA ALA A 14 5.90 -9.32 9.22
C ALA A 14 7.40 -9.48 8.98
N ARG A 15 7.74 -10.42 8.08
CA ARG A 15 9.10 -10.64 7.60
C ARG A 15 9.04 -10.91 6.11
N ALA A 16 9.75 -10.10 5.32
CA ALA A 16 9.93 -10.28 3.89
C ALA A 16 11.37 -10.73 3.60
N VAL A 17 11.54 -11.78 2.78
CA VAL A 17 12.85 -12.25 2.32
C VAL A 17 12.82 -12.30 0.80
N PRO A 18 13.19 -11.21 0.10
CA PRO A 18 13.18 -11.19 -1.35
C PRO A 18 14.34 -12.01 -1.91
N THR A 19 14.10 -12.71 -3.01
CA THR A 19 15.13 -13.41 -3.77
C THR A 19 15.04 -13.00 -5.23
N VAL A 20 16.16 -12.56 -5.81
CA VAL A 20 16.26 -12.16 -7.22
C VAL A 20 17.40 -12.93 -7.85
N GLU A 21 17.08 -13.76 -8.84
CA GLU A 21 18.08 -14.50 -9.64
C GLU A 21 18.10 -13.95 -11.07
N VAL A 22 19.29 -13.62 -11.57
CA VAL A 22 19.48 -13.05 -12.90
C VAL A 22 20.56 -13.82 -13.63
N ARG A 23 20.24 -14.35 -14.82
CA ARG A 23 21.15 -15.13 -15.67
C ARG A 23 21.52 -14.43 -16.99
N ASN A 24 21.18 -13.15 -17.11
CA ASN A 24 21.46 -12.33 -18.29
C ASN A 24 22.30 -11.09 -17.91
N PRO A 25 23.52 -10.91 -18.44
CA PRO A 25 24.40 -9.78 -18.14
C PRO A 25 23.84 -8.40 -18.50
N SER A 26 22.89 -8.32 -19.44
CA SER A 26 22.26 -7.05 -19.84
C SER A 26 20.96 -6.75 -19.09
N ALA A 27 20.53 -7.61 -18.16
CA ALA A 27 19.29 -7.40 -17.43
C ALA A 27 19.40 -6.25 -16.43
N HIS A 28 18.34 -5.46 -16.35
CA HIS A 28 18.20 -4.38 -15.36
C HIS A 28 17.02 -4.70 -14.44
N ILE A 29 17.29 -4.93 -13.15
CA ILE A 29 16.29 -5.31 -12.15
C ILE A 29 16.31 -4.32 -11.00
N THR A 30 15.13 -3.92 -10.55
CA THR A 30 14.92 -3.10 -9.35
C THR A 30 13.96 -3.83 -8.41
N HIS A 31 14.22 -3.72 -7.11
CA HIS A 31 13.38 -4.25 -6.05
C HIS A 31 13.16 -3.18 -4.99
N GLU A 32 11.90 -2.94 -4.65
CA GLU A 32 11.46 -2.05 -3.60
C GLU A 32 10.62 -2.85 -2.61
N ALA A 33 10.79 -2.55 -1.32
CA ALA A 33 10.06 -3.18 -0.23
C ALA A 33 9.66 -2.13 0.81
N ALA A 34 8.42 -2.18 1.26
CA ALA A 34 7.87 -1.28 2.28
C ALA A 34 6.98 -2.04 3.26
N ILE A 35 7.30 -1.92 4.56
CA ILE A 35 6.49 -2.47 5.64
C ILE A 35 5.86 -1.30 6.39
N GLY A 36 4.53 -1.23 6.38
CA GLY A 36 3.73 -0.21 7.07
C GLY A 36 2.87 -0.78 8.19
N SER A 37 2.21 0.10 8.93
CA SER A 37 1.19 -0.25 9.92
C SER A 37 0.03 0.74 9.85
N VAL A 38 -1.13 0.35 10.39
CA VAL A 38 -2.27 1.28 10.49
C VAL A 38 -1.97 2.35 11.53
N SER A 39 -2.07 3.62 11.12
CA SER A 39 -1.81 4.75 12.01
C SER A 39 -3.02 5.02 12.91
N SER A 40 -2.82 4.99 14.23
CA SER A 40 -3.88 5.35 15.19
C SER A 40 -4.42 6.75 14.96
N ARG A 41 -3.61 7.69 14.45
CA ARG A 41 -4.08 9.05 14.12
C ARG A 41 -5.04 9.04 12.93
N GLN A 42 -4.74 8.27 11.89
CA GLN A 42 -5.63 8.15 10.72
C GLN A 42 -6.92 7.44 11.10
N LEU A 43 -6.82 6.40 11.92
CA LEU A 43 -7.97 5.69 12.46
C LEU A 43 -8.90 6.63 13.23
N GLN A 44 -8.38 7.37 14.22
CA GLN A 44 -9.16 8.33 15.00
C GLN A 44 -9.81 9.42 14.13
N ALA A 45 -9.13 9.85 13.06
CA ALA A 45 -9.68 10.83 12.12
C ALA A 45 -10.85 10.27 11.29
N LEU A 46 -10.85 8.98 10.97
CA LEU A 46 -11.94 8.33 10.25
C LEU A 46 -13.11 8.00 11.18
N LEU A 47 -12.82 7.52 12.40
CA LEU A 47 -13.81 7.33 13.46
C LEU A 47 -14.57 8.63 13.76
N SER A 48 -13.86 9.77 13.85
CA SER A 48 -14.52 11.08 14.07
C SER A 48 -15.43 11.52 12.91
N ARG A 49 -15.35 10.85 11.75
CA ARG A 49 -16.21 11.09 10.59
C ARG A 49 -17.39 10.12 10.52
N GLY A 50 -17.54 9.26 11.53
CA GLY A 50 -18.68 8.35 11.67
C GLY A 50 -18.47 6.97 11.04
N LEU A 51 -17.25 6.64 10.63
CA LEU A 51 -16.89 5.26 10.26
C LEU A 51 -16.71 4.44 11.54
N ASP A 52 -17.04 3.16 11.48
CA ASP A 52 -16.58 2.24 12.52
C ASP A 52 -15.10 1.87 12.35
N GLU A 53 -14.57 1.11 13.30
CA GLU A 53 -13.14 0.77 13.37
C GLU A 53 -12.69 -0.13 12.22
N ASP A 54 -13.56 -1.06 11.79
CA ASP A 54 -13.27 -2.00 10.71
C ASP A 54 -13.30 -1.27 9.36
N GLU A 55 -14.34 -0.47 9.10
CA GLU A 55 -14.48 0.36 7.91
C GLU A 55 -13.30 1.33 7.75
N ALA A 56 -12.88 1.96 8.86
CA ALA A 56 -11.76 2.89 8.86
C ALA A 56 -10.42 2.18 8.62
N THR A 57 -10.23 1.00 9.21
CA THR A 57 -9.03 0.18 9.04
C THR A 57 -8.90 -0.30 7.59
N ASP A 58 -9.99 -0.82 7.01
CA ASP A 58 -10.04 -1.25 5.62
C ASP A 58 -9.72 -0.12 4.66
N LEU A 59 -10.25 1.08 4.90
CA LEU A 59 -9.96 2.25 4.06
C LEU A 59 -8.49 2.68 4.12
N ILE A 60 -7.85 2.58 5.29
CA ILE A 60 -6.42 2.87 5.45
C ILE A 60 -5.57 1.84 4.72
N ILE A 61 -5.91 0.55 4.87
CA ILE A 61 -5.24 -0.56 4.19
C ILE A 61 -5.38 -0.41 2.68
N GLU A 62 -6.59 -0.11 2.18
CA GLU A 62 -6.83 0.17 0.76
C GLU A 62 -5.97 1.35 0.29
N GLY A 63 -5.92 2.45 1.04
CA GLY A 63 -5.08 3.60 0.70
C GLY A 63 -3.59 3.25 0.56
N LEU A 64 -3.06 2.44 1.49
CA LEU A 64 -1.66 2.01 1.52
C LEU A 64 -1.32 0.99 0.41
N LEU A 65 -2.25 0.10 0.08
CA LEU A 65 -2.06 -0.92 -0.96
C LEU A 65 -2.47 -0.45 -2.36
N SER A 66 -3.28 0.62 -2.45
CA SER A 66 -3.74 1.13 -3.75
C SER A 66 -2.54 1.58 -4.58
N LYS A 67 -2.44 1.03 -5.79
CA LYS A 67 -1.40 1.39 -6.75
C LYS A 67 -1.61 2.76 -7.38
N LYS A 68 -2.56 3.60 -6.92
CA LYS A 68 -3.17 4.66 -7.73
C LYS A 68 -2.10 5.46 -8.47
N ALA A 69 -1.97 5.10 -9.76
CA ALA A 69 -1.27 5.86 -10.74
C ALA A 69 -1.83 7.27 -10.65
N ARG A 70 -0.93 8.25 -10.64
CA ARG A 70 -1.22 9.68 -10.74
C ARG A 70 -1.89 10.09 -12.07
N TRP A 71 -2.65 9.19 -12.71
CA TRP A 71 -3.25 9.31 -14.04
C TRP A 71 -4.59 8.55 -14.12
N THR A 72 -5.63 9.03 -13.45
CA THR A 72 -7.02 8.86 -13.89
C THR A 72 -7.78 10.15 -13.63
N ARG A 73 -7.33 11.22 -14.29
CA ARG A 73 -8.10 12.44 -14.51
C ARG A 73 -8.11 12.70 -16.02
N ASP A 74 -8.68 11.76 -16.75
CA ASP A 74 -8.99 11.89 -18.18
C ASP A 74 -10.16 10.94 -18.53
N SER A 75 -11.33 11.25 -17.97
CA SER A 75 -12.62 10.76 -18.51
C SER A 75 -13.82 11.52 -17.94
N LEU A 76 -13.67 12.81 -17.62
CA LEU A 76 -14.78 13.71 -17.28
C LEU A 76 -14.51 15.13 -17.80
N THR A 77 -14.44 15.27 -19.12
CA THR A 77 -14.82 16.49 -19.86
C THR A 77 -15.22 16.08 -21.28
N SER A 78 -16.47 15.67 -21.42
CA SER A 78 -17.24 15.80 -22.65
C SER A 78 -18.57 16.45 -22.30
N VAL A 79 -18.50 17.69 -21.83
CA VAL A 79 -19.50 18.74 -22.02
C VAL A 79 -18.73 20.05 -22.18
#